data_AF-A0A3E0WFD0-F1
#
_entry.id   AF-A0A3E0WFD0-F1
#
_cell.length_a   1.000
_cell.length_b   1.000
_cell.length_c   1.000
_cell.angle_alpha   90.00
_cell.angle_beta   90.00
_cell.angle_gamma   90.00
#
_symmetry.space_group_name_H-M   'P 1'
#
loop_
_entity.id
_entity.type
_entity.pdbx_description
1 polymer ?
#
loop_
_entity_poly.entity_id
_entity_poly.type
_entity_poly.pdbx_seq_one_letter_code
_entity_poly.pdbx_strand_id
1 'polypeptide(L)'
;MTGTFGGTAAMDGELDFRTRVIQVLAIETAVRYGVFSFFVDIQPVWVRVSLAVIAVMAVIVAVLVRRANPVSHLPGRVLIVASMFVVTALSLAVTTSDLAVITSFSLLGLTLSSITLDSYRAGVVVGLIGTSLAVFVAVARSTSPLAVVLIYVGLFVTGSFLILRLRQFLELARDQAVSQANSDSLTGLLNRRGMETRVPELDSEANALGKRIGCLVLDLDHFKSINDSFGHHVGDLVLIRAAKLLNDQVRTPDIVVRTGGEEFAVFALVNDELELARLANRLHAALRASAIAGARAPEPIPAVTASIGGSVGRAATPSDLSTLFRRADRLLYDAKRAGRDTIRIQSSSQLRKDDTPMVAEPGAEASLIAEVREGVRNHSVTVAYQPIVDLQRGQIMGYEALARFTDRLGAPVSPPTLIAIARQLGLLDELTLQIATRAFADMAAFMRLEPQARALHLNVEGPQIHVQSLFDGLRELRREHPMVALRLEFTEASLTHFDDEALNHMKVLTEEGFVFALDDYGQDQADAAALLRLPVSSVKIDKIFLADETNTRHRIILGSFSHLITALRMEAVVEGVETRSGHDTARDLGIGFAQGYLYGRPATAGDTLARLSASGLRVET
;
A
#
# COMPACT_ATOMS: atom_id res chain seq x y z
N MET A 1 -13.26 25.69 -7.33
CA MET A 1 -13.87 24.54 -6.63
C MET A 1 -12.74 23.68 -6.10
N THR A 2 -12.46 23.82 -4.81
CA THR A 2 -11.32 23.25 -4.09
C THR A 2 -11.75 21.95 -3.42
N GLY A 3 -11.21 20.82 -3.86
CA GLY A 3 -11.44 19.51 -3.27
C GLY A 3 -10.25 19.06 -2.43
N THR A 4 -10.38 19.15 -1.11
CA THR A 4 -9.49 18.56 -0.11
C THR A 4 -9.90 17.09 0.11
N PHE A 5 -9.26 16.15 -0.57
CA PHE A 5 -9.40 14.72 -0.31
C PHE A 5 -8.01 14.15 0.04
N GLY A 6 -7.80 13.85 1.32
CA GLY A 6 -6.53 13.33 1.82
C GLY A 6 -6.44 13.38 3.35
N GLY A 7 -7.04 14.40 3.97
CA GLY A 7 -7.17 14.50 5.43
C GLY A 7 -8.33 13.70 6.03
N THR A 8 -9.31 13.30 5.22
CA THR A 8 -10.57 12.70 5.69
C THR A 8 -10.38 11.27 6.19
N ALA A 9 -9.62 10.41 5.50
CA ALA A 9 -9.50 9.00 5.90
C ALA A 9 -8.78 8.79 7.25
N ALA A 10 -7.77 9.61 7.57
CA ALA A 10 -7.08 9.56 8.86
C ALA A 10 -7.92 10.20 9.98
N MET A 11 -8.64 11.30 9.70
CA MET A 11 -9.62 11.88 10.62
C MET A 11 -10.78 10.92 10.90
N ASP A 12 -11.27 10.22 9.88
CA ASP A 12 -12.39 9.28 9.98
C ASP A 12 -12.00 8.05 10.80
N GLY A 13 -10.75 7.56 10.66
CA GLY A 13 -10.21 6.50 11.51
C GLY A 13 -10.04 6.93 12.97
N GLU A 14 -9.58 8.15 13.22
CA GLU A 14 -9.46 8.71 14.58
C GLU A 14 -10.84 8.99 15.22
N LEU A 15 -11.82 9.45 14.44
CA LEU A 15 -13.21 9.64 14.89
C LEU A 15 -13.92 8.31 15.18
N ASP A 16 -13.71 7.28 14.36
CA ASP A 16 -14.31 5.95 14.57
C ASP A 16 -13.75 5.29 15.84
N PHE A 17 -12.43 5.39 16.06
CA PHE A 17 -11.80 4.89 17.28
C PHE A 17 -12.31 5.59 18.54
N ARG A 18 -12.37 6.94 18.54
CA ARG A 18 -12.91 7.73 19.66
C ARG A 18 -14.37 7.36 19.96
N THR A 19 -15.17 7.11 18.92
CA THR A 19 -16.58 6.71 19.06
C THR A 19 -16.72 5.33 19.69
N ARG A 20 -15.89 4.36 19.30
CA ARG A 20 -15.87 3.02 19.91
C ARG A 20 -15.48 3.06 21.38
N VAL A 21 -14.46 3.86 21.75
CA VAL A 21 -14.02 4.02 23.14
C VAL A 21 -15.14 4.61 24.02
N ILE A 22 -15.80 5.67 23.55
CA ILE A 22 -16.93 6.30 24.26
C ILE A 22 -18.09 5.32 24.46
N GLN A 23 -18.39 4.49 23.45
CA GLN A 23 -19.46 3.50 23.53
C GLN A 23 -19.15 2.36 24.50
N VAL A 24 -17.92 1.85 24.51
CA VAL A 24 -17.49 0.82 25.47
C VAL A 24 -17.59 1.35 26.90
N LEU A 25 -17.14 2.59 27.15
CA LEU A 25 -17.26 3.24 28.45
C LEU A 25 -18.73 3.44 28.88
N ALA A 26 -19.62 3.79 27.95
CA ALA A 26 -21.05 3.94 28.24
C ALA A 26 -21.72 2.61 28.60
N ILE A 27 -21.41 1.53 27.86
CA ILE A 27 -21.92 0.18 28.13
C ILE A 27 -21.37 -0.34 29.45
N GLU A 28 -20.06 -0.22 29.69
CA GLU A 28 -19.42 -0.62 30.93
C GLU A 28 -20.04 0.10 32.14
N THR A 29 -20.27 1.40 32.01
CA THR A 29 -20.91 2.22 33.05
C THR A 29 -22.33 1.75 33.32
N ALA A 30 -23.15 1.53 32.28
CA ALA A 30 -24.51 1.04 32.43
C ALA A 30 -24.55 -0.35 33.11
N VAL A 31 -23.64 -1.25 32.74
CA VAL A 31 -23.50 -2.58 33.36
C VAL A 31 -23.09 -2.46 34.83
N ARG A 32 -22.07 -1.64 35.15
CA ARG A 32 -21.64 -1.40 36.53
C ARG A 32 -22.75 -0.82 37.39
N TYR A 33 -23.56 0.10 36.88
CA TYR A 33 -24.74 0.63 37.58
C TYR A 33 -25.83 -0.40 37.77
N GLY A 34 -26.12 -1.21 36.75
CA GLY A 34 -27.07 -2.31 36.85
C GLY A 34 -26.65 -3.28 37.96
N VAL A 35 -25.40 -3.73 37.93
CA VAL A 35 -24.81 -4.62 38.95
C VAL A 35 -24.84 -3.97 40.33
N PHE A 36 -24.43 -2.70 40.46
CA PHE A 36 -24.45 -1.97 41.73
C PHE A 36 -25.88 -1.85 42.31
N SER A 37 -26.90 -1.65 41.46
CA SER A 37 -28.30 -1.57 41.89
C SER A 37 -28.85 -2.88 42.48
N PHE A 38 -28.23 -4.03 42.16
CA PHE A 38 -28.57 -5.32 42.74
C PHE A 38 -27.95 -5.55 44.12
N PHE A 39 -26.81 -4.93 44.43
CA PHE A 39 -26.08 -5.11 45.69
C PHE A 39 -26.42 -4.07 46.77
N VAL A 40 -27.13 -3.00 46.42
CA VAL A 40 -27.61 -1.97 47.37
C VAL A 40 -29.09 -2.19 47.67
N ASP A 41 -29.46 -2.24 48.94
CA ASP A 41 -30.85 -2.46 49.35
C ASP A 41 -31.67 -1.16 49.20
N ILE A 42 -32.08 -0.89 47.96
CA ILE A 42 -32.83 0.30 47.56
C ILE A 42 -34.31 0.10 47.91
N GLN A 43 -34.79 0.86 48.88
CA GLN A 43 -36.22 0.93 49.24
C GLN A 43 -36.83 2.25 48.77
N PRO A 44 -38.07 2.25 48.26
CA PRO A 44 -38.93 1.09 48.02
C PRO A 44 -38.54 0.30 46.75
N VAL A 45 -38.84 -1.00 46.75
CA VAL A 45 -38.47 -1.98 45.69
C VAL A 45 -38.84 -1.54 44.26
N TRP A 46 -39.94 -0.79 44.09
CA TRP A 46 -40.35 -0.32 42.76
C TRP A 46 -39.33 0.62 42.13
N VAL A 47 -38.55 1.37 42.92
CA VAL A 47 -37.51 2.25 42.37
C VAL A 47 -36.30 1.46 41.89
N ARG A 48 -35.92 0.40 42.62
CA ARG A 48 -34.87 -0.53 42.20
C ARG A 48 -35.19 -1.16 40.84
N VAL A 49 -36.44 -1.56 40.65
CA VAL A 49 -36.94 -2.11 39.37
C VAL A 49 -36.92 -1.03 38.28
N SER A 50 -37.37 0.19 38.56
CA SER A 50 -37.34 1.29 37.59
C SER A 50 -35.92 1.65 37.13
N LEU A 51 -34.94 1.67 38.04
CA LEU A 51 -33.53 1.94 37.71
C LEU A 51 -32.93 0.84 36.82
N ALA A 52 -33.21 -0.43 37.11
CA ALA A 52 -32.79 -1.54 36.28
C ALA A 52 -33.40 -1.47 34.87
N VAL A 53 -34.68 -1.11 34.77
CA VAL A 53 -35.37 -0.91 33.49
C VAL A 53 -34.75 0.25 32.69
N ILE A 54 -34.47 1.39 33.34
CA ILE A 54 -33.85 2.55 32.67
C ILE A 54 -32.45 2.18 32.16
N ALA A 55 -31.64 1.45 32.93
CA ALA A 55 -30.32 0.99 32.50
C ALA A 55 -30.40 0.06 31.28
N VAL A 56 -31.35 -0.88 31.28
CA VAL A 56 -31.59 -1.78 30.13
C VAL A 56 -32.08 -0.99 28.90
N MET A 57 -33.00 -0.04 29.09
CA MET A 57 -33.48 0.82 28.02
C MET A 57 -32.37 1.70 27.42
N ALA A 58 -31.46 2.22 28.25
CA ALA A 58 -30.31 2.99 27.76
C ALA A 58 -29.38 2.13 26.89
N VAL A 59 -29.14 0.87 27.27
CA VAL A 59 -28.37 -0.09 26.45
C VAL A 59 -29.07 -0.38 25.13
N ILE A 60 -30.39 -0.60 25.15
CA ILE A 60 -31.19 -0.86 23.93
C ILE A 60 -31.15 0.35 23.00
N VAL A 61 -31.34 1.56 23.53
CA VAL A 61 -31.27 2.80 22.74
C VAL A 61 -29.88 2.98 22.13
N ALA A 62 -28.80 2.72 22.88
CA ALA A 62 -27.43 2.78 22.36
C ALA A 62 -27.21 1.79 21.19
N VAL A 63 -27.75 0.57 21.28
CA VAL A 63 -27.69 -0.44 20.23
C VAL A 63 -28.53 -0.06 19.00
N LEU A 64 -29.69 0.57 19.20
CA LEU A 64 -30.56 1.02 18.11
C LEU A 64 -29.99 2.23 17.38
N VAL A 65 -29.41 3.19 18.10
CA VAL A 65 -28.70 4.34 17.51
C VAL A 65 -27.51 3.87 16.65
N ARG A 66 -26.79 2.82 17.07
CA ARG A 66 -25.74 2.17 16.27
C ARG A 66 -26.25 1.61 14.93
N ARG A 67 -27.50 1.13 14.87
CA ARG A 67 -28.10 0.62 13.63
C ARG A 67 -28.66 1.71 12.73
N ALA A 68 -29.04 2.86 13.28
CA ALA A 68 -29.85 3.85 12.57
C ALA A 68 -29.04 4.99 11.91
N ASN A 69 -27.85 5.37 12.41
CA ASN A 69 -27.10 6.49 11.81
C ASN A 69 -25.60 6.47 12.16
N PRO A 70 -24.68 6.29 11.17
CA PRO A 70 -23.24 6.37 11.42
C PRO A 70 -22.67 7.80 11.46
N VAL A 71 -23.38 8.84 11.03
CA VAL A 71 -22.74 10.13 10.61
C VAL A 71 -23.20 11.40 11.37
N SER A 72 -24.17 11.35 12.29
CA SER A 72 -24.51 12.54 13.12
C SER A 72 -24.38 12.30 14.62
N HIS A 73 -23.32 12.86 15.20
CA HIS A 73 -22.84 12.52 16.54
C HIS A 73 -23.39 13.39 17.68
N LEU A 74 -24.11 14.48 17.39
CA LEU A 74 -24.62 15.41 18.41
C LEU A 74 -25.87 14.89 19.16
N PRO A 75 -26.91 14.35 18.49
CA PRO A 75 -28.16 13.97 19.16
C PRO A 75 -27.99 12.80 20.12
N GLY A 76 -27.17 11.80 19.74
CA GLY A 76 -26.88 10.64 20.59
C GLY A 76 -26.08 11.00 21.84
N ARG A 77 -25.10 11.93 21.72
CA ARG A 77 -24.30 12.41 22.86
C ARG A 77 -25.16 13.17 23.88
N VAL A 78 -26.07 14.02 23.40
CA VAL A 78 -27.00 14.77 24.27
C VAL A 78 -27.98 13.83 24.98
N LEU A 79 -28.49 12.81 24.29
CA LEU A 79 -29.42 11.84 24.88
C LEU A 79 -28.76 10.97 25.96
N ILE A 80 -27.50 10.54 25.75
CA ILE A 80 -26.72 9.82 26.75
C ILE A 80 -26.50 10.71 27.99
N VAL A 81 -26.00 11.94 27.81
CA VAL A 81 -25.77 12.88 28.91
C VAL A 81 -27.06 13.17 29.69
N ALA A 82 -28.18 13.41 28.99
CA ALA A 82 -29.48 13.63 29.61
C ALA A 82 -29.95 12.42 30.43
N SER A 83 -29.81 11.20 29.88
CA SER A 83 -30.20 9.97 30.59
C SER A 83 -29.36 9.74 31.85
N MET A 84 -28.07 10.06 31.82
CA MET A 84 -27.16 9.92 32.97
C MET A 84 -27.46 10.95 34.07
N PHE A 85 -27.81 12.18 33.69
CA PHE A 85 -28.31 13.19 34.63
C PHE A 85 -29.59 12.75 35.33
N VAL A 86 -30.55 12.19 34.58
CA VAL A 86 -31.81 11.68 35.12
C VAL A 86 -31.57 10.52 36.08
N VAL A 87 -30.73 9.55 35.71
CA VAL A 87 -30.38 8.41 36.57
C VAL A 87 -29.69 8.86 37.86
N THR A 88 -28.78 9.84 37.77
CA THR A 88 -28.07 10.38 38.94
C THR A 88 -29.01 11.16 39.86
N ALA A 89 -29.90 11.98 39.30
CA ALA A 89 -30.92 12.70 40.07
C ALA A 89 -31.89 11.74 40.78
N LEU A 90 -32.29 10.65 40.11
CA LEU A 90 -33.15 9.61 40.68
C LEU A 90 -32.43 8.81 41.78
N SER A 91 -31.15 8.48 41.59
CA SER A 91 -30.31 7.85 42.62
C SER A 91 -30.18 8.72 43.88
N LEU A 92 -30.06 10.04 43.70
CA LEU A 92 -30.01 11.03 44.78
C LEU A 92 -31.33 11.16 45.57
N ALA A 93 -32.47 10.91 44.91
CA ALA A 93 -33.78 11.00 45.52
C ALA A 93 -34.15 9.76 46.36
N VAL A 94 -33.47 8.62 46.16
CA VAL A 94 -33.96 7.30 46.62
C VAL A 94 -33.04 6.65 47.64
N THR A 95 -31.73 6.95 47.64
CA THR A 95 -30.77 6.28 48.55
C THR A 95 -30.43 7.15 49.77
N THR A 96 -30.48 6.56 50.97
CA THR A 96 -30.07 7.18 52.25
C THR A 96 -28.61 6.89 52.62
N SER A 97 -27.95 5.96 51.93
CA SER A 97 -26.56 5.60 52.20
C SER A 97 -25.58 6.55 51.51
N ASP A 98 -24.73 7.21 52.30
CA ASP A 98 -23.71 8.15 51.84
C ASP A 98 -22.82 7.59 50.72
N LEU A 99 -22.50 6.30 50.81
CA LEU A 99 -21.62 5.61 49.84
C LEU A 99 -22.24 5.51 48.45
N ALA A 100 -23.56 5.26 48.35
CA ALA A 100 -24.26 5.14 47.06
C ALA A 100 -24.35 6.49 46.33
N VAL A 101 -24.53 7.57 47.08
CA VAL A 101 -24.55 8.95 46.55
C VAL A 101 -23.16 9.33 46.02
N ILE A 102 -22.10 9.00 46.75
CA ILE A 102 -20.70 9.25 46.34
C ILE A 102 -20.33 8.47 45.08
N THR A 103 -20.68 7.18 45.03
CA THR A 103 -20.36 6.34 43.87
C THR A 103 -21.10 6.80 42.62
N SER A 104 -22.38 7.20 42.73
CA SER A 104 -23.16 7.65 41.58
C SER A 104 -22.62 8.95 40.98
N PHE A 105 -22.24 9.94 41.80
CA PHE A 105 -21.69 11.18 41.26
C PHE A 105 -20.24 11.06 40.78
N SER A 106 -19.42 10.21 41.41
CA SER A 106 -18.05 9.92 40.95
C SER A 106 -18.07 9.25 39.57
N LEU A 107 -19.00 8.30 39.38
CA LEU A 107 -19.22 7.62 38.11
C LEU A 107 -19.80 8.56 37.05
N LEU A 108 -20.70 9.49 37.41
CA LEU A 108 -21.19 10.54 36.51
C LEU A 108 -20.06 11.50 36.08
N GLY A 109 -19.20 11.92 37.00
CA GLY A 109 -18.07 12.81 36.70
C GLY A 109 -17.02 12.19 35.79
N LEU A 110 -16.65 10.93 36.06
CA LEU A 110 -15.71 10.15 35.22
C LEU A 110 -16.26 9.93 33.81
N THR A 111 -17.56 9.64 33.69
CA THR A 111 -18.20 9.39 32.40
C THR A 111 -18.46 10.65 31.60
N LEU A 112 -18.93 11.74 32.24
CA LEU A 112 -19.04 13.04 31.59
C LEU A 112 -17.67 13.53 31.09
N SER A 113 -16.61 13.39 31.89
CA SER A 113 -15.25 13.74 31.48
C SER A 113 -14.74 12.94 30.28
N SER A 114 -15.17 11.67 30.15
CA SER A 114 -14.84 10.81 29.00
C SER A 114 -15.66 11.11 27.73
N ILE A 115 -16.84 11.74 27.87
CA ILE A 115 -17.81 11.92 26.79
C ILE A 115 -17.82 13.36 26.23
N THR A 116 -17.53 14.37 27.05
CA THR A 116 -17.63 15.77 26.63
C THR A 116 -16.28 16.35 26.24
N LEU A 117 -16.06 16.36 24.91
CA LEU A 117 -15.63 17.50 24.09
C LEU A 117 -14.33 17.29 23.31
N ASP A 118 -14.38 17.74 22.05
CA ASP A 118 -13.24 17.94 21.15
C ASP A 118 -12.18 18.91 21.72
N SER A 119 -12.42 19.51 22.89
CA SER A 119 -11.47 20.33 23.64
C SER A 119 -11.29 19.83 25.09
N TYR A 120 -10.06 19.40 25.41
CA TYR A 120 -9.65 18.91 26.72
C TYR A 120 -9.99 19.87 27.88
N ARG A 121 -9.88 21.18 27.65
CA ARG A 121 -10.15 22.21 28.67
C ARG A 121 -11.59 22.17 29.16
N ALA A 122 -12.55 21.93 28.27
CA ALA A 122 -13.94 21.93 28.64
C ALA A 122 -14.35 20.64 29.38
N GLY A 123 -13.80 19.48 28.99
CA GLY A 123 -13.99 18.22 29.72
C GLY A 123 -13.42 18.24 31.14
N VAL A 124 -12.28 18.91 31.36
CA VAL A 124 -11.70 19.11 32.70
C VAL A 124 -12.58 20.03 33.55
N VAL A 125 -13.07 21.14 33.00
CA VAL A 125 -13.92 22.08 33.74
C VAL A 125 -15.25 21.43 34.14
N VAL A 126 -15.91 20.72 33.21
CA VAL A 126 -17.17 20.02 33.50
C VAL A 126 -16.95 18.90 34.53
N GLY A 127 -15.86 18.13 34.39
CA GLY A 127 -15.50 17.09 35.35
C GLY A 127 -15.22 17.63 36.76
N LEU A 128 -14.53 18.77 36.87
CA LEU A 128 -14.28 19.47 38.14
C LEU A 128 -15.57 19.98 38.78
N ILE A 129 -16.49 20.56 38.00
CA ILE A 129 -17.78 21.05 38.50
C ILE A 129 -18.63 19.88 39.01
N GLY A 130 -18.76 18.81 38.22
CA GLY A 130 -19.54 17.62 38.60
C GLY A 130 -18.97 16.93 39.85
N THR A 131 -17.64 16.83 39.92
CA THR A 131 -16.90 16.31 41.08
C THR A 131 -17.07 17.18 42.33
N SER A 132 -16.98 18.50 42.19
CA SER A 132 -17.14 19.43 43.32
C SER A 132 -18.56 19.36 43.87
N LEU A 133 -19.56 19.25 43.00
CA LEU A 133 -20.95 19.04 43.38
C LEU A 133 -21.16 17.67 44.07
N ALA A 134 -20.51 16.62 43.58
CA ALA A 134 -20.51 15.28 44.19
C ALA A 134 -20.03 15.31 45.64
N VAL A 135 -18.87 15.93 45.85
CA VAL A 135 -18.23 16.06 47.16
C VAL A 135 -19.11 16.89 48.09
N PHE A 136 -19.67 18.00 47.59
CA PHE A 136 -20.57 18.85 48.38
C PHE A 136 -21.80 18.08 48.88
N VAL A 137 -22.49 17.36 47.98
CA VAL A 137 -23.69 16.60 48.33
C VAL A 137 -23.35 15.45 49.29
N ALA A 138 -22.22 14.79 49.08
CA ALA A 138 -21.78 13.70 49.94
C ALA A 138 -21.37 14.17 51.34
N VAL A 139 -20.69 15.33 51.44
CA VAL A 139 -20.36 15.96 52.73
C VAL A 139 -21.63 16.41 53.46
N ALA A 140 -22.60 16.96 52.73
CA ALA A 140 -23.86 17.46 53.31
C ALA A 140 -24.77 16.34 53.85
N ARG A 141 -24.62 15.11 53.35
CA ARG A 141 -25.40 13.94 53.78
C ARG A 141 -24.66 13.01 54.72
N SER A 142 -23.32 13.04 54.70
CA SER A 142 -22.50 12.10 55.43
C SER A 142 -22.43 12.31 56.93
N THR A 143 -22.56 11.21 57.67
CA THR A 143 -22.27 11.13 59.10
C THR A 143 -20.78 11.28 59.42
N SER A 144 -19.90 11.08 58.42
CA SER A 144 -18.43 11.22 58.54
C SER A 144 -17.85 11.98 57.33
N PRO A 145 -18.06 13.30 57.26
CA PRO A 145 -17.72 14.11 56.08
C PRO A 145 -16.22 14.09 55.74
N LEU A 146 -15.35 13.94 56.74
CA LEU A 146 -13.90 13.86 56.54
C LEU A 146 -13.48 12.59 55.77
N ALA A 147 -14.09 11.43 56.08
CA ALA A 147 -13.76 10.16 55.43
C ALA A 147 -14.16 10.16 53.95
N VAL A 148 -15.31 10.77 53.65
CA VAL A 148 -15.81 10.97 52.28
C VAL A 148 -14.85 11.83 51.46
N VAL A 149 -14.40 12.95 52.01
CA VAL A 149 -13.44 13.84 51.33
C VAL A 149 -12.12 13.11 51.05
N LEU A 150 -11.59 12.36 52.02
CA LEU A 150 -10.33 11.62 51.86
C LEU A 150 -10.41 10.53 50.79
N ILE A 151 -11.50 9.75 50.77
CA ILE A 151 -11.73 8.72 49.73
C ILE A 151 -11.82 9.38 48.35
N TYR A 152 -12.52 10.51 48.26
CA TYR A 152 -12.71 11.21 47.00
C TYR A 152 -11.40 11.81 46.47
N VAL A 153 -10.62 12.47 47.33
CA VAL A 153 -9.29 12.99 46.98
C VAL A 153 -8.39 11.84 46.54
N GLY A 154 -8.44 10.69 47.22
CA GLY A 154 -7.73 9.48 46.82
C GLY A 154 -8.11 9.03 45.41
N LEU A 155 -9.40 8.76 45.16
CA LEU A 155 -9.90 8.31 43.85
C LEU A 155 -9.58 9.32 42.72
N PHE A 156 -9.69 10.62 42.99
CA PHE A 156 -9.37 11.67 42.04
C PHE A 156 -7.87 11.69 41.69
N VAL A 157 -6.99 11.59 42.68
CA VAL A 157 -5.53 11.54 42.46
C VAL A 157 -5.14 10.29 41.69
N THR A 158 -5.63 9.11 42.09
CA THR A 158 -5.29 7.84 41.42
C THR A 158 -5.85 7.77 40.00
N GLY A 159 -7.08 8.25 39.79
CA GLY A 159 -7.71 8.32 38.47
C GLY A 159 -6.99 9.29 37.54
N SER A 160 -6.64 10.48 38.03
CA SER A 160 -5.88 11.47 37.26
C SER A 160 -4.50 10.95 36.88
N PHE A 161 -3.80 10.29 37.81
CA PHE A 161 -2.50 9.66 37.56
C PHE A 161 -2.59 8.57 36.48
N LEU A 162 -3.61 7.70 36.54
CA LEU A 162 -3.82 6.65 35.55
C LEU A 162 -4.11 7.21 34.14
N ILE A 163 -4.95 8.25 34.05
CA ILE A 163 -5.26 8.91 32.77
C ILE A 163 -4.01 9.53 32.16
N LEU A 164 -3.19 10.23 32.96
CA LEU A 164 -1.94 10.83 32.50
C LEU A 164 -0.95 9.76 32.02
N ARG A 165 -0.83 8.64 32.74
CA ARG A 165 0.04 7.51 32.34
C ARG A 165 -0.42 6.84 31.06
N LEU A 166 -1.73 6.60 30.91
CA LEU A 166 -2.29 6.02 29.70
C LEU A 166 -2.05 6.92 28.48
N ARG A 167 -2.21 8.24 28.64
CA ARG A 167 -1.89 9.20 27.57
C ARG A 167 -0.43 9.15 27.15
N GLN A 168 0.50 9.20 28.11
CA GLN A 168 1.93 9.09 27.81
C GLN A 168 2.26 7.81 27.05
N PHE A 169 1.66 6.69 27.46
CA PHE A 169 1.87 5.41 26.78
C PHE A 169 1.32 5.42 25.34
N LEU A 170 0.13 5.98 25.13
CA LEU A 170 -0.49 6.09 23.81
C LEU A 170 0.27 7.05 22.88
N GLU A 171 0.80 8.16 23.41
CA GLU A 171 1.65 9.11 22.66
C GLU A 171 2.95 8.43 22.23
N LEU A 172 3.63 7.73 23.13
CA LEU A 172 4.85 6.98 22.80
C LEU A 172 4.61 5.86 21.78
N ALA A 173 3.51 5.10 21.93
CA ALA A 173 3.15 4.05 20.99
C ALA A 173 2.81 4.63 19.61
N ARG A 174 2.15 5.79 19.56
CA ARG A 174 1.87 6.53 18.32
C ARG A 174 3.17 6.99 17.66
N ASP A 175 4.08 7.60 18.41
CA ASP A 175 5.35 8.10 17.88
C ASP A 175 6.23 6.96 17.33
N GLN A 176 6.24 5.81 18.00
CA GLN A 176 6.91 4.60 17.51
C GLN A 176 6.25 4.06 16.24
N ALA A 177 4.91 3.99 16.20
CA ALA A 177 4.19 3.52 15.02
C ALA A 177 4.40 4.44 13.80
N VAL A 178 4.39 5.76 14.01
CA VAL A 178 4.67 6.75 12.97
C VAL A 178 6.13 6.67 12.52
N SER A 179 7.08 6.54 13.45
CA SER A 179 8.50 6.37 13.14
C SER A 179 8.77 5.11 12.31
N GLN A 180 8.15 3.98 12.65
CA GLN A 180 8.24 2.73 11.87
C GLN A 180 7.53 2.83 10.52
N ALA A 181 6.40 3.55 10.43
CA ALA A 181 5.69 3.73 9.17
C ALA A 181 6.43 4.64 8.17
N ASN A 182 7.33 5.51 8.66
CA ASN A 182 8.03 6.53 7.86
C ASN A 182 9.50 6.19 7.58
N SER A 183 10.02 5.07 8.09
CA SER A 183 11.40 4.62 7.87
C SER A 183 11.47 3.33 7.05
N ASP A 184 12.59 3.15 6.35
CA ASP A 184 12.96 1.91 5.70
C ASP A 184 13.58 0.95 6.73
N SER A 185 13.05 -0.27 6.83
CA SER A 185 13.41 -1.22 7.87
C SER A 185 14.84 -1.77 7.74
N LEU A 186 15.41 -1.76 6.53
CA LEU A 186 16.76 -2.25 6.26
C LEU A 186 17.83 -1.20 6.57
N THR A 187 17.64 0.02 6.07
CA THR A 187 18.65 1.08 6.12
C THR A 187 18.47 2.08 7.26
N GLY A 188 17.26 2.16 7.84
CA GLY A 188 16.90 3.15 8.86
C GLY A 188 16.70 4.57 8.32
N LEU A 189 16.84 4.78 7.01
CA LEU A 189 16.53 6.05 6.35
C LEU A 189 15.02 6.29 6.30
N LEU A 190 14.60 7.49 5.91
CA LEU A 190 13.18 7.71 5.60
C LEU A 190 12.78 6.88 4.38
N ASN A 191 11.54 6.39 4.38
CA ASN A 191 10.92 5.77 3.22
C ASN A 191 10.10 6.81 2.42
N ARG A 192 9.44 6.39 1.34
CA ARG A 192 8.61 7.29 0.51
C ARG A 192 7.54 8.05 1.31
N ARG A 193 6.89 7.42 2.30
CA ARG A 193 5.91 8.10 3.17
C ARG A 193 6.57 9.13 4.10
N GLY A 194 7.73 8.78 4.64
CA GLY A 194 8.54 9.70 5.44
C GLY A 194 8.99 10.93 4.66
N MET A 195 9.37 10.76 3.39
CA MET A 195 9.71 11.84 2.46
C MET A 195 8.53 12.81 2.26
N GLU A 196 7.35 12.30 1.96
CA GLU A 196 6.14 13.12 1.74
C GLU A 196 5.76 13.97 2.96
N THR A 197 6.14 13.50 4.16
CA THR A 197 5.90 14.22 5.42
C THR A 197 6.97 15.25 5.72
N ARG A 198 8.26 14.92 5.50
CA ARG A 198 9.40 15.73 5.96
C ARG A 198 9.88 16.78 4.96
N VAL A 199 9.77 16.53 3.65
CA VAL A 199 10.26 17.46 2.62
C VAL A 199 9.48 18.78 2.60
N PRO A 200 8.15 18.83 2.82
CA PRO A 200 7.42 20.10 2.95
C PRO A 200 7.88 20.96 4.15
N GLU A 201 8.30 20.33 5.25
CA GLU A 201 8.89 21.03 6.40
C GLU A 201 10.22 21.68 6.00
N LEU A 202 11.06 20.95 5.24
CA LEU A 202 12.32 21.47 4.71
C LEU A 202 12.12 22.61 3.71
N ASP A 203 11.10 22.54 2.84
CA ASP A 203 10.76 23.62 1.90
C ASP A 203 10.32 24.89 2.61
N SER A 204 9.60 24.75 3.72
CA SER A 204 9.21 25.87 4.57
C SER A 204 10.44 26.55 5.18
N GLU A 205 11.42 25.77 5.63
CA GLU A 205 12.71 26.30 6.12
C GLU A 205 13.53 26.96 4.99
N ALA A 206 13.56 26.35 3.80
CA ALA A 206 14.22 26.94 2.63
C ALA A 206 13.66 28.32 2.32
N ASN A 207 12.33 28.46 2.31
CA ASN A 207 11.66 29.72 2.04
C ASN A 207 11.98 30.78 3.10
N ALA A 208 12.00 30.41 4.39
CA ALA A 208 12.38 31.30 5.48
C ALA A 208 13.82 31.82 5.36
N LEU A 209 14.72 31.00 4.82
CA LEU A 209 16.14 31.33 4.63
C LEU A 209 16.45 31.93 3.25
N GLY A 210 15.44 32.15 2.39
CA GLY A 210 15.63 32.63 1.02
C GLY A 210 16.37 31.64 0.10
N LYS A 211 16.33 30.34 0.44
CA LYS A 211 16.94 29.23 -0.30
C LYS A 211 15.89 28.46 -1.10
N ARG A 212 16.35 27.46 -1.87
CA ARG A 212 15.53 26.52 -2.64
C ARG A 212 15.78 25.09 -2.17
N ILE A 213 14.88 24.19 -2.56
CA ILE A 213 15.08 22.76 -2.35
C ILE A 213 15.73 22.16 -3.59
N GLY A 214 16.88 21.55 -3.39
CA GLY A 214 17.51 20.66 -4.35
C GLY A 214 17.09 19.22 -4.09
N CYS A 215 16.76 18.48 -5.14
CA CYS A 215 16.45 17.06 -5.10
C CYS A 215 17.48 16.31 -5.94
N LEU A 216 18.10 15.30 -5.37
CA LEU A 216 18.94 14.33 -6.06
C LEU A 216 18.25 12.97 -5.99
N VAL A 217 18.14 12.27 -7.12
CA VAL A 217 17.72 10.87 -7.18
C VAL A 217 18.93 10.06 -7.64
N LEU A 218 19.21 8.97 -6.93
CA LEU A 218 20.38 8.14 -7.08
C LEU A 218 19.97 6.68 -7.26
N ASP A 219 20.70 5.96 -8.09
CA ASP A 219 20.53 4.53 -8.31
C ASP A 219 21.89 3.85 -8.30
N LEU A 220 22.01 2.75 -7.53
CA LEU A 220 23.24 1.96 -7.50
C LEU A 220 23.34 1.12 -8.78
N ASP A 221 24.34 1.41 -9.61
CA ASP A 221 24.46 0.75 -10.91
C ASP A 221 24.80 -0.75 -10.72
N HIS A 222 24.18 -1.59 -11.54
CA HIS A 222 24.43 -3.04 -11.55
C HIS A 222 24.18 -3.73 -10.20
N PHE A 223 23.35 -3.17 -9.32
CA PHE A 223 23.04 -3.77 -8.02
C PHE A 223 22.46 -5.18 -8.15
N LYS A 224 21.62 -5.43 -9.17
CA LYS A 224 21.15 -6.78 -9.49
C LYS A 224 22.30 -7.77 -9.73
N SER A 225 23.34 -7.40 -10.48
CA SER A 225 24.51 -8.26 -10.69
C SER A 225 25.25 -8.57 -9.39
N ILE A 226 25.24 -7.66 -8.42
CA ILE A 226 25.80 -7.91 -7.09
C ILE A 226 24.97 -8.95 -6.35
N ASN A 227 23.64 -8.84 -6.37
CA ASN A 227 22.75 -9.85 -5.77
C ASN A 227 22.91 -11.21 -6.43
N ASP A 228 22.98 -11.24 -7.76
CA ASP A 228 23.10 -12.48 -8.53
C ASP A 228 24.46 -13.17 -8.28
N SER A 229 25.52 -12.40 -8.07
CA SER A 229 26.89 -12.94 -7.91
C SER A 229 27.26 -13.27 -6.45
N PHE A 230 26.74 -12.50 -5.48
CA PHE A 230 27.16 -12.57 -4.07
C PHE A 230 26.02 -12.86 -3.09
N GLY A 231 24.78 -12.96 -3.58
CA GLY A 231 23.58 -13.20 -2.80
C GLY A 231 23.00 -11.95 -2.12
N HIS A 232 21.70 -12.01 -1.82
CA HIS A 232 20.93 -10.89 -1.26
C HIS A 232 21.49 -10.35 0.07
N HIS A 233 22.08 -11.20 0.93
CA HIS A 233 22.69 -10.72 2.17
C HIS A 233 23.85 -9.74 1.91
N VAL A 234 24.62 -9.93 0.84
CA VAL A 234 25.69 -8.99 0.44
C VAL A 234 25.09 -7.72 -0.15
N GLY A 235 24.02 -7.84 -0.95
CA GLY A 235 23.24 -6.70 -1.42
C GLY A 235 22.68 -5.84 -0.28
N ASP A 236 22.14 -6.48 0.77
CA ASP A 236 21.64 -5.77 1.95
C ASP A 236 22.74 -4.97 2.65
N LEU A 237 23.93 -5.56 2.80
CA LEU A 237 25.10 -4.87 3.36
C LEU A 237 25.53 -3.68 2.48
N VAL A 238 25.46 -3.83 1.15
CA VAL A 238 25.75 -2.75 0.20
C VAL A 238 24.76 -1.60 0.39
N LEU A 239 23.47 -1.89 0.51
CA LEU A 239 22.41 -0.89 0.72
C LEU A 239 22.58 -0.16 2.07
N ILE A 240 22.83 -0.90 3.15
CA ILE A 240 23.09 -0.33 4.48
C ILE A 240 24.32 0.59 4.44
N ARG A 241 25.37 0.18 3.72
CA ARG A 241 26.59 0.97 3.59
C ARG A 241 26.37 2.23 2.76
N ALA A 242 25.69 2.12 1.62
CA ALA A 242 25.32 3.24 0.77
C ALA A 242 24.47 4.25 1.55
N ALA A 243 23.46 3.79 2.28
CA ALA A 243 22.64 4.62 3.15
C ALA A 243 23.47 5.42 4.17
N LYS A 244 24.40 4.74 4.87
CA LYS A 244 25.30 5.39 5.81
C LYS A 244 26.19 6.44 5.15
N LEU A 245 26.78 6.11 3.99
CA LEU A 245 27.64 7.03 3.25
C LEU A 245 26.88 8.27 2.80
N LEU A 246 25.68 8.11 2.24
CA LEU A 246 24.85 9.23 1.83
C LEU A 246 24.50 10.12 3.04
N ASN A 247 24.12 9.51 4.16
CA ASN A 247 23.77 10.24 5.37
C ASN A 247 24.96 10.99 6.01
N ASP A 248 26.17 10.43 5.96
CA ASP A 248 27.39 11.05 6.48
C ASP A 248 27.87 12.25 5.61
N GLN A 249 27.40 12.35 4.36
CA GLN A 249 27.82 13.40 3.42
C GLN A 249 26.87 14.60 3.33
N VAL A 250 25.70 14.51 3.96
CA VAL A 250 24.69 15.58 3.99
C VAL A 250 24.70 16.33 5.32
N ARG A 251 24.12 17.53 5.37
CA ARG A 251 24.03 18.33 6.59
C ARG A 251 22.79 17.94 7.39
N THR A 252 22.74 18.32 8.67
CA THR A 252 21.59 18.01 9.56
C THR A 252 20.20 18.41 9.04
N PRO A 253 19.97 19.52 8.32
CA PRO A 253 18.64 19.81 7.76
C PRO A 253 18.35 19.02 6.47
N ASP A 254 19.37 18.49 5.80
CA ASP A 254 19.18 17.74 4.56
C ASP A 254 18.58 16.35 4.87
N ILE A 255 17.77 15.85 3.95
CA ILE A 255 16.98 14.64 4.14
C ILE A 255 17.49 13.57 3.18
N VAL A 256 17.81 12.38 3.70
CA VAL A 256 18.14 11.20 2.89
C VAL A 256 17.01 10.17 2.99
N VAL A 257 16.60 9.65 1.84
CA VAL A 257 15.45 8.75 1.67
C VAL A 257 15.90 7.54 0.88
N ARG A 258 15.41 6.36 1.24
CA ARG A 258 15.41 5.18 0.34
C ARG A 258 14.02 5.04 -0.27
N THR A 259 13.91 5.16 -1.58
CA THR A 259 12.63 5.15 -2.28
C THR A 259 12.12 3.74 -2.56
N GLY A 260 13.04 2.77 -2.66
CA GLY A 260 12.76 1.35 -2.84
C GLY A 260 13.89 0.66 -3.61
N GLY A 261 14.07 -0.66 -3.47
CA GLY A 261 15.11 -1.39 -4.18
C GLY A 261 16.52 -0.81 -3.96
N GLU A 262 17.20 -0.45 -5.04
CA GLU A 262 18.53 0.18 -5.09
C GLU A 262 18.52 1.71 -5.20
N GLU A 263 17.34 2.33 -5.09
CA GLU A 263 17.15 3.77 -5.30
C GLU A 263 17.14 4.58 -3.99
N PHE A 264 17.81 5.73 -4.04
CA PHE A 264 17.90 6.70 -2.96
C PHE A 264 17.54 8.09 -3.46
N ALA A 265 17.10 8.97 -2.55
CA ALA A 265 16.92 10.37 -2.83
C ALA A 265 17.50 11.24 -1.71
N VAL A 266 18.02 12.41 -2.09
CA VAL A 266 18.54 13.41 -1.16
C VAL A 266 17.86 14.74 -1.43
N PHE A 267 17.28 15.34 -0.41
CA PHE A 267 16.72 16.69 -0.46
C PHE A 267 17.58 17.63 0.39
N ALA A 268 18.04 18.72 -0.21
CA ALA A 268 18.98 19.62 0.45
C ALA A 268 18.61 21.08 0.24
N LEU A 269 18.96 21.91 1.23
CA LEU A 269 18.85 23.36 1.14
C LEU A 269 19.98 23.92 0.28
N VAL A 270 19.64 24.44 -0.89
CA VAL A 270 20.62 24.97 -1.85
C VAL A 270 20.30 26.39 -2.28
N ASN A 271 21.33 27.17 -2.58
CA ASN A 271 21.18 28.49 -3.17
C ASN A 271 20.89 28.41 -4.68
N ASP A 272 21.55 27.48 -5.37
CA ASP A 272 21.48 27.32 -6.82
C ASP A 272 21.78 25.86 -7.24
N GLU A 273 21.66 25.61 -8.53
CA GLU A 273 21.96 24.32 -9.17
C GLU A 273 23.44 23.93 -9.04
N LEU A 274 24.35 24.90 -8.89
CA LEU A 274 25.78 24.65 -8.72
C LEU A 274 26.10 24.08 -7.33
N GLU A 275 25.46 24.57 -6.28
CA GLU A 275 25.56 24.01 -4.93
C GLU A 275 25.02 22.59 -4.89
N LEU A 276 23.88 22.33 -5.56
CA LEU A 276 23.34 20.99 -5.72
C LEU A 276 24.33 20.07 -6.47
N ALA A 277 24.95 20.55 -7.54
CA ALA A 277 25.96 19.80 -8.30
C ALA A 277 27.19 19.46 -7.44
N ARG A 278 27.63 20.37 -6.56
CA ARG A 278 28.73 20.09 -5.61
C ARG A 278 28.34 19.00 -4.63
N LEU A 279 27.11 19.00 -4.11
CA LEU A 279 26.61 17.93 -3.25
C LEU A 279 26.58 16.59 -4.02
N ALA A 280 26.03 16.57 -5.23
CA ALA A 280 25.98 15.38 -6.06
C ALA A 280 27.38 14.79 -6.33
N ASN A 281 28.37 15.63 -6.64
CA ASN A 281 29.76 15.18 -6.82
C ASN A 281 30.37 14.59 -5.55
N ARG A 282 30.08 15.17 -4.36
CA ARG A 282 30.54 14.60 -3.09
C ARG A 282 29.93 13.23 -2.84
N LEU A 283 28.62 13.09 -3.04
CA LEU A 283 27.90 11.82 -2.86
C LEU A 283 28.41 10.75 -3.82
N HIS A 284 28.55 11.09 -5.10
CA HIS A 284 29.09 10.21 -6.14
C HIS A 284 30.52 9.74 -5.81
N ALA A 285 31.40 10.67 -5.43
CA ALA A 285 32.77 10.34 -5.05
C ALA A 285 32.84 9.45 -3.80
N ALA A 286 31.99 9.70 -2.79
CA ALA A 286 31.93 8.90 -1.57
C ALA A 286 31.47 7.46 -1.84
N LEU A 287 30.48 7.27 -2.72
CA LEU A 287 30.04 5.94 -3.15
C LEU A 287 31.14 5.23 -3.95
N ARG A 288 31.74 5.92 -4.93
CA ARG A 288 32.81 5.36 -5.79
C ARG A 288 34.07 4.96 -5.00
N ALA A 289 34.43 5.73 -3.98
CA ALA A 289 35.61 5.46 -3.15
C ALA A 289 35.40 4.30 -2.16
N SER A 290 34.15 3.84 -1.97
CA SER A 290 33.84 2.75 -1.06
C SER A 290 34.10 1.40 -1.73
N ALA A 291 35.35 0.93 -1.68
CA ALA A 291 35.60 -0.51 -1.76
C ALA A 291 34.94 -1.17 -0.54
N ILE A 292 33.97 -2.07 -0.75
CA ILE A 292 33.27 -2.73 0.34
C ILE A 292 34.16 -3.86 0.87
N ALA A 293 35.12 -3.52 1.72
CA ALA A 293 35.91 -4.51 2.45
C ALA A 293 35.05 -5.15 3.55
N GLY A 294 34.34 -6.22 3.20
CA GLY A 294 33.62 -7.01 4.19
C GLY A 294 34.59 -7.89 4.98
N ALA A 295 34.74 -7.66 6.29
CA ALA A 295 35.49 -8.54 7.21
C ALA A 295 34.93 -9.99 7.33
N ARG A 296 33.90 -10.33 6.53
CA ARG A 296 33.22 -11.63 6.45
C ARG A 296 32.94 -12.09 5.01
N ALA A 297 33.39 -11.36 3.99
CA ALA A 297 33.25 -11.79 2.60
C ALA A 297 34.53 -12.53 2.17
N PRO A 298 34.44 -13.75 1.61
CA PRO A 298 35.60 -14.53 1.19
C PRO A 298 36.34 -13.91 -0.02
N GLU A 299 35.71 -12.96 -0.72
CA GLU A 299 36.26 -12.23 -1.87
C GLU A 299 36.03 -10.71 -1.76
N PRO A 300 36.89 -9.86 -2.35
CA PRO A 300 36.68 -8.42 -2.39
C PRO A 300 35.43 -8.06 -3.19
N ILE A 301 34.47 -7.40 -2.54
CA ILE A 301 33.25 -6.92 -3.18
C ILE A 301 33.62 -5.78 -4.15
N PRO A 302 33.13 -5.79 -5.41
CA PRO A 302 33.40 -4.73 -6.38
C PRO A 302 33.01 -3.33 -5.85
N ALA A 303 33.71 -2.30 -6.31
CA ALA A 303 33.33 -0.92 -6.03
C ALA A 303 31.93 -0.64 -6.63
N VAL A 304 31.04 -0.06 -5.84
CA VAL A 304 29.67 0.26 -6.26
C VAL A 304 29.68 1.65 -6.89
N THR A 305 29.23 1.73 -8.15
CA THR A 305 29.01 3.01 -8.83
C THR A 305 27.55 3.41 -8.71
N ALA A 306 27.27 4.70 -8.91
CA ALA A 306 25.91 5.20 -8.89
C ALA A 306 25.71 6.25 -9.98
N SER A 307 24.52 6.24 -10.56
CA SER A 307 24.03 7.29 -11.44
C SER A 307 23.21 8.30 -10.63
N ILE A 308 23.34 9.60 -10.90
CA ILE A 308 22.67 10.67 -10.14
C ILE A 308 21.99 11.67 -11.07
N GLY A 309 20.69 11.92 -10.84
CA GLY A 309 19.93 13.01 -11.44
C GLY A 309 19.57 14.08 -10.41
N GLY A 310 19.61 15.36 -10.77
CA GLY A 310 19.37 16.44 -9.82
C GLY A 310 18.58 17.63 -10.34
N SER A 311 17.59 18.10 -9.59
CA SER A 311 16.74 19.24 -9.93
C SER A 311 16.63 20.22 -8.75
N VAL A 312 16.32 21.50 -9.03
CA VAL A 312 16.10 22.52 -8.00
C VAL A 312 14.73 23.15 -8.18
N GLY A 313 13.96 23.28 -7.11
CA GLY A 313 12.61 23.81 -7.16
C GLY A 313 12.00 24.10 -5.80
N ARG A 314 10.68 23.94 -5.72
CA ARG A 314 9.87 24.03 -4.52
C ARG A 314 9.21 22.69 -4.25
N ALA A 315 8.88 22.45 -2.99
CA ALA A 315 8.19 21.24 -2.53
C ALA A 315 7.13 21.55 -1.46
N ALA A 316 6.49 22.73 -1.54
CA ALA A 316 5.48 23.18 -0.59
C ALA A 316 4.22 22.32 -0.58
N THR A 317 3.88 21.71 -1.71
CA THR A 317 2.71 20.82 -1.87
C THR A 317 3.14 19.43 -2.36
N PRO A 318 2.31 18.39 -2.16
CA PRO A 318 2.57 17.06 -2.72
C PRO A 318 2.76 17.08 -4.24
N SER A 319 2.03 17.94 -4.96
CA SER A 319 2.21 18.13 -6.41
C SER A 319 3.57 18.74 -6.76
N ASP A 320 4.05 19.71 -5.97
CA ASP A 320 5.35 20.34 -6.19
C ASP A 320 6.47 19.33 -5.92
N LEU A 321 6.39 18.58 -4.82
CA LEU A 321 7.31 17.50 -4.49
C LEU A 321 7.36 16.45 -5.61
N SER A 322 6.20 16.02 -6.10
CA SER A 322 6.12 15.05 -7.20
C SER A 322 6.77 15.58 -8.49
N THR A 323 6.63 16.87 -8.77
CA THR A 323 7.19 17.52 -9.96
C THR A 323 8.70 17.66 -9.84
N LEU A 324 9.19 18.05 -8.66
CA LEU A 324 10.61 18.15 -8.35
C LEU A 324 11.29 16.79 -8.47
N PHE A 325 10.69 15.76 -7.87
CA PHE A 325 11.18 14.38 -7.93
C PHE A 325 11.21 13.85 -9.37
N ARG A 326 10.13 14.04 -10.14
CA ARG A 326 10.05 13.62 -11.55
C ARG A 326 11.12 14.27 -12.43
N ARG A 327 11.43 15.55 -12.20
CA ARG A 327 12.51 16.25 -12.90
C ARG A 327 13.89 15.65 -12.59
N ALA A 328 14.15 15.32 -11.32
CA ALA A 328 15.40 14.70 -10.91
C ALA A 328 15.52 13.25 -11.43
N ASP A 329 14.44 12.48 -11.38
CA ASP A 329 14.36 11.11 -11.91
C ASP A 329 14.61 11.05 -13.42
N ARG A 330 14.05 11.99 -14.18
CA ARG A 330 14.35 12.11 -15.62
C ARG A 330 15.84 12.35 -15.89
N LEU A 331 16.50 13.18 -15.08
CA LEU A 331 17.94 13.42 -15.22
C LEU A 331 18.77 12.20 -14.80
N LEU A 332 18.27 11.39 -13.85
CA LEU A 332 18.87 10.11 -13.49
C LEU A 332 18.81 9.14 -14.67
N TYR A 333 17.66 9.08 -15.36
CA TYR A 333 17.53 8.28 -16.58
C TYR A 333 18.53 8.73 -17.67
N ASP A 334 18.70 10.04 -17.86
CA ASP A 334 19.70 10.59 -18.78
C ASP A 334 21.14 10.23 -18.36
N ALA A 335 21.42 10.17 -17.05
CA ALA A 335 22.71 9.71 -16.52
C ALA A 335 22.95 8.23 -16.86
N LYS A 336 21.94 7.37 -16.67
CA LYS A 336 22.04 5.93 -17.01
C LYS A 336 22.26 5.72 -18.51
N ARG A 337 21.58 6.49 -19.37
CA ARG A 337 21.78 6.43 -20.84
C ARG A 337 23.14 6.93 -21.30
N ALA A 338 23.74 7.85 -20.57
CA ALA A 338 25.06 8.40 -20.88
C ALA A 338 26.23 7.46 -20.52
N GLY A 339 25.95 6.22 -20.12
CA GLY A 339 26.96 5.22 -19.79
C GLY A 339 27.01 4.83 -18.31
N ARG A 340 26.07 5.31 -17.48
CA ARG A 340 26.03 5.13 -16.01
C ARG A 340 27.21 5.80 -15.30
N ASP A 341 27.30 5.66 -13.97
CA ASP A 341 28.38 6.18 -13.15
C ASP A 341 28.65 7.68 -13.39
N THR A 342 27.58 8.45 -13.54
CA THR A 342 27.65 9.87 -13.93
C THR A 342 26.53 10.70 -13.29
N ILE A 343 26.68 12.02 -13.36
CA ILE A 343 25.80 12.98 -12.72
C ILE A 343 25.17 13.90 -13.78
N ARG A 344 23.86 14.13 -13.68
CA ARG A 344 23.13 15.10 -14.50
C ARG A 344 22.34 16.04 -13.61
N ILE A 345 22.67 17.33 -13.65
CA ILE A 345 21.98 18.38 -12.88
C ILE A 345 21.23 19.29 -13.85
N GLN A 346 20.03 19.72 -13.43
CA GLN A 346 19.21 20.69 -14.14
C GLN A 346 20.00 21.98 -14.39
N SER A 347 19.98 22.47 -15.63
CA SER A 347 20.65 23.73 -16.01
C SER A 347 19.69 24.91 -15.93
N SER A 348 20.17 26.08 -15.51
CA SER A 348 19.41 27.34 -15.49
C SER A 348 18.91 27.79 -16.87
N SER A 349 19.52 27.32 -17.96
CA SER A 349 19.03 27.52 -19.33
C SER A 349 17.76 26.74 -19.67
N GLN A 350 17.39 25.72 -18.87
CA GLN A 350 16.16 24.93 -19.03
C GLN A 350 14.96 25.55 -18.29
N LEU A 351 15.20 26.42 -17.30
CA LEU A 351 14.15 27.07 -16.48
C LEU A 351 13.34 28.14 -17.24
N ARG A 352 13.90 28.73 -18.31
CA ARG A 352 13.19 29.77 -19.10
C ARG A 352 12.12 29.24 -20.06
N LYS A 353 11.96 27.91 -20.18
CA LYS A 353 10.98 27.28 -21.08
C LYS A 353 9.71 26.74 -20.39
N ASP A 354 9.66 26.73 -19.06
CA ASP A 354 8.61 26.02 -18.31
C ASP A 354 7.40 26.89 -17.87
N ASP A 355 7.42 28.23 -18.04
CA ASP A 355 6.36 29.14 -17.55
C ASP A 355 5.47 29.81 -18.63
N THR A 356 5.54 29.36 -19.90
CA THR A 356 4.61 29.83 -20.95
C THR A 356 4.03 28.64 -21.71
N PRO A 357 2.69 28.50 -21.84
CA PRO A 357 2.11 27.43 -22.64
C PRO A 357 2.21 27.81 -24.12
N MET A 358 3.29 27.42 -24.80
CA MET A 358 3.29 27.06 -26.23
C MET A 358 4.67 26.61 -26.72
N VAL A 359 4.67 25.41 -27.30
CA VAL A 359 5.51 24.92 -28.42
C VAL A 359 7.02 25.13 -28.26
N ALA A 360 7.64 24.25 -27.49
CA ALA A 360 9.04 23.88 -27.68
C ALA A 360 9.10 22.41 -28.14
N GLU A 361 9.98 22.11 -29.08
CA GLU A 361 10.14 20.77 -29.66
C GLU A 361 10.23 19.66 -28.59
N PRO A 362 9.69 18.46 -28.89
CA PRO A 362 9.35 17.49 -27.87
C PRO A 362 10.62 16.98 -27.18
N GLY A 363 10.73 17.20 -25.87
CA GLY A 363 11.65 16.41 -25.05
C GLY A 363 11.36 14.92 -25.27
N ALA A 364 12.36 14.06 -25.16
CA ALA A 364 12.25 12.63 -25.46
C ALA A 364 11.00 11.95 -24.84
N GLU A 365 10.58 12.40 -23.66
CA GLU A 365 9.36 11.95 -22.97
C GLU A 365 8.06 12.43 -23.67
N ALA A 366 7.97 13.70 -24.10
CA ALA A 366 6.84 14.19 -24.87
C ALA A 366 6.80 13.58 -26.29
N SER A 367 7.98 13.31 -26.88
CA SER A 367 8.07 12.56 -28.14
C SER A 367 7.54 11.15 -27.95
N LEU A 368 8.01 10.44 -26.90
CA LEU A 368 7.56 9.07 -26.62
C LEU A 368 6.06 9.00 -26.30
N ILE A 369 5.52 9.97 -25.54
CA ILE A 369 4.07 10.05 -25.28
C ILE A 369 3.29 10.24 -26.58
N ALA A 370 3.75 11.12 -27.47
CA ALA A 370 3.13 11.31 -28.78
C ALA A 370 3.27 10.06 -29.66
N GLU A 371 4.42 9.38 -29.62
CA GLU A 371 4.69 8.15 -30.35
C GLU A 371 3.85 6.97 -29.86
N VAL A 372 3.67 6.80 -28.55
CA VAL A 372 2.76 5.79 -27.99
C VAL A 372 1.32 6.10 -28.38
N ARG A 373 0.89 7.38 -28.27
CA ARG A 373 -0.46 7.78 -28.72
C ARG A 373 -0.71 7.41 -30.17
N GLU A 374 0.21 7.78 -31.04
CA GLU A 374 0.16 7.48 -32.48
C GLU A 374 0.24 5.98 -32.74
N GLY A 375 1.11 5.27 -32.00
CA GLY A 375 1.36 3.85 -32.13
C GLY A 375 0.17 2.98 -31.72
N VAL A 376 -0.56 3.36 -30.67
CA VAL A 376 -1.82 2.69 -30.30
C VAL A 376 -2.88 2.97 -31.36
N ARG A 377 -3.06 4.23 -31.78
CA ARG A 377 -4.08 4.62 -32.78
C ARG A 377 -3.85 4.03 -34.17
N ASN A 378 -2.60 3.89 -34.59
CA ASN A 378 -2.23 3.32 -35.89
C ASN A 378 -1.98 1.81 -35.83
N HIS A 379 -2.28 1.18 -34.70
CA HIS A 379 -2.08 -0.24 -34.46
C HIS A 379 -0.64 -0.76 -34.65
N SER A 380 0.36 0.07 -34.34
CA SER A 380 1.80 -0.24 -34.44
C SER A 380 2.35 -1.03 -33.24
N VAL A 381 1.56 -1.23 -32.19
CA VAL A 381 1.94 -2.13 -31.07
C VAL A 381 1.95 -3.57 -31.57
N THR A 382 3.05 -4.27 -31.29
CA THR A 382 3.26 -5.67 -31.63
C THR A 382 3.07 -6.55 -30.40
N VAL A 383 2.89 -7.85 -30.61
CA VAL A 383 2.68 -8.84 -29.53
C VAL A 383 3.78 -9.89 -29.62
N ALA A 384 4.41 -10.17 -28.48
CA ALA A 384 5.27 -11.31 -28.30
C ALA A 384 4.55 -12.38 -27.46
N TYR A 385 4.80 -13.65 -27.74
CA TYR A 385 4.15 -14.78 -27.12
C TYR A 385 5.15 -15.57 -26.30
N GLN A 386 4.84 -15.80 -25.03
CA GLN A 386 5.63 -16.69 -24.18
C GLN A 386 4.84 -17.97 -23.87
N PRO A 387 5.41 -19.16 -24.09
CA PRO A 387 4.69 -20.42 -23.88
C PRO A 387 4.47 -20.73 -22.41
N ILE A 388 3.30 -21.27 -22.11
CA ILE A 388 2.94 -21.87 -20.83
C ILE A 388 2.77 -23.37 -21.05
N VAL A 389 3.46 -24.17 -20.23
CA VAL A 389 3.59 -25.61 -20.44
C VAL A 389 2.98 -26.42 -19.30
N ASP A 390 2.39 -27.55 -19.64
CA ASP A 390 2.00 -28.60 -18.69
C ASP A 390 3.25 -29.37 -18.26
N LEU A 391 3.59 -29.31 -16.97
CA LEU A 391 4.78 -29.94 -16.41
C LEU A 391 4.73 -31.46 -16.42
N GLN A 392 3.53 -32.06 -16.42
CA GLN A 392 3.36 -33.52 -16.44
C GLN A 392 3.44 -34.08 -17.85
N ARG A 393 2.82 -33.39 -18.81
CA ARG A 393 2.75 -33.82 -20.22
C ARG A 393 3.93 -33.32 -21.05
N GLY A 394 4.61 -32.27 -20.60
CA GLY A 394 5.68 -31.61 -21.36
C GLY A 394 5.16 -30.96 -22.66
N GLN A 395 3.94 -30.43 -22.61
CA GLN A 395 3.21 -29.90 -23.76
C GLN A 395 2.86 -28.43 -23.55
N ILE A 396 2.87 -27.64 -24.63
CA ILE A 396 2.42 -26.25 -24.59
C ILE A 396 0.89 -26.22 -24.51
N MET A 397 0.37 -25.55 -23.48
CA MET A 397 -1.07 -25.42 -23.24
C MET A 397 -1.61 -24.05 -23.66
N GLY A 398 -0.74 -23.07 -23.77
CA GLY A 398 -1.11 -21.72 -24.13
C GLY A 398 0.05 -20.78 -24.23
N TYR A 399 -0.29 -19.51 -24.43
CA TYR A 399 0.66 -18.43 -24.56
C TYR A 399 0.20 -17.21 -23.77
N GLU A 400 1.15 -16.55 -23.12
CA GLU A 400 0.97 -15.20 -22.62
C GLU A 400 1.28 -14.20 -23.73
N ALA A 401 0.32 -13.31 -23.99
CA ALA A 401 0.45 -12.22 -24.96
C ALA A 401 1.05 -10.98 -24.28
N LEU A 402 2.27 -10.65 -24.68
CA LEU A 402 3.07 -9.58 -24.08
C LEU A 402 3.23 -8.43 -25.07
N ALA A 403 2.77 -7.23 -24.66
CA ALA A 403 2.87 -6.03 -25.48
C ALA A 403 4.33 -5.67 -25.78
N ARG A 404 4.61 -5.32 -27.03
CA ARG A 404 5.92 -4.85 -27.49
C ARG A 404 5.76 -3.59 -28.32
N PHE A 405 6.51 -2.57 -27.95
CA PHE A 405 6.53 -1.30 -28.66
C PHE A 405 7.96 -0.87 -28.91
N THR A 406 8.23 -0.35 -30.10
CA THR A 406 9.50 0.25 -30.48
C THR A 406 9.24 1.72 -30.78
N ASP A 407 10.11 2.58 -30.27
CA ASP A 407 10.07 3.99 -30.62
C ASP A 407 10.44 4.23 -32.10
N ARG A 408 10.30 5.46 -32.58
CA ARG A 408 10.64 5.84 -33.97
C ARG A 408 12.12 5.64 -34.31
N LEU A 409 13.00 5.56 -33.32
CA LEU A 409 14.43 5.29 -33.50
C LEU A 409 14.72 3.78 -33.54
N GLY A 410 13.70 2.94 -33.39
CA GLY A 410 13.79 1.49 -33.38
C GLY A 410 14.22 0.90 -32.04
N ALA A 411 14.28 1.70 -30.97
CA ALA A 411 14.63 1.21 -29.65
C ALA A 411 13.41 0.59 -28.96
N PRO A 412 13.56 -0.56 -28.28
CA PRO A 412 12.46 -1.18 -27.56
C PRO A 412 12.07 -0.34 -26.34
N VAL A 413 10.78 -0.10 -26.20
CA VAL A 413 10.18 0.56 -25.03
C VAL A 413 9.75 -0.51 -24.05
N SER A 414 10.11 -0.35 -22.77
CA SER A 414 9.77 -1.35 -21.76
C SER A 414 8.25 -1.47 -21.59
N PRO A 415 7.69 -2.68 -21.36
CA PRO A 415 6.26 -2.84 -21.13
C PRO A 415 5.71 -1.97 -19.97
N PRO A 416 6.37 -1.87 -18.79
CA PRO A 416 5.91 -0.98 -17.73
C PRO A 416 5.80 0.49 -18.16
N THR A 417 6.78 0.97 -18.95
CA THR A 417 6.75 2.34 -19.50
C THR A 417 5.60 2.53 -20.49
N LEU A 418 5.39 1.57 -21.40
CA LEU A 418 4.28 1.61 -22.36
C LEU A 418 2.92 1.66 -21.65
N ILE A 419 2.70 0.77 -20.68
CA ILE A 419 1.45 0.71 -19.91
C ILE A 419 1.23 2.00 -19.11
N ALA A 420 2.28 2.53 -18.47
CA ALA A 420 2.19 3.80 -17.73
C ALA A 420 1.78 4.97 -18.64
N ILE A 421 2.38 5.07 -19.83
CA ILE A 421 2.04 6.12 -20.81
C ILE A 421 0.63 5.91 -21.37
N ALA A 422 0.25 4.69 -21.73
CA ALA A 422 -1.09 4.38 -22.23
C ALA A 422 -2.17 4.73 -21.19
N ARG A 423 -1.91 4.42 -19.91
CA ARG A 423 -2.77 4.80 -18.78
C ARG A 423 -2.91 6.32 -18.66
N GLN A 424 -1.80 7.05 -18.69
CA GLN A 424 -1.81 8.52 -18.64
C GLN A 424 -2.60 9.16 -19.80
N LEU A 425 -2.57 8.51 -20.97
CA LEU A 425 -3.27 8.96 -22.16
C LEU A 425 -4.75 8.52 -22.22
N GLY A 426 -5.21 7.67 -21.31
CA GLY A 426 -6.54 7.06 -21.38
C GLY A 426 -6.71 6.09 -22.55
N LEU A 427 -5.63 5.49 -23.03
CA LEU A 427 -5.60 4.56 -24.18
C LEU A 427 -5.42 3.11 -23.76
N LEU A 428 -5.46 2.82 -22.45
CA LEU A 428 -5.18 1.49 -21.92
C LEU A 428 -6.19 0.44 -22.41
N ASP A 429 -7.48 0.80 -22.47
CA ASP A 429 -8.54 -0.10 -22.94
C ASP A 429 -8.42 -0.40 -24.43
N GLU A 430 -8.14 0.63 -25.25
CA GLU A 430 -7.85 0.48 -26.68
C GLU A 430 -6.62 -0.41 -26.92
N LEU A 431 -5.55 -0.18 -26.16
CA LEU A 431 -4.34 -1.00 -26.21
C LEU A 431 -4.63 -2.46 -25.87
N THR A 432 -5.39 -2.71 -24.80
CA THR A 432 -5.73 -4.05 -24.34
C THR A 432 -6.54 -4.79 -25.41
N LEU A 433 -7.57 -4.15 -25.98
CA LEU A 433 -8.39 -4.73 -27.03
C LEU A 433 -7.61 -4.96 -28.34
N GLN A 434 -6.68 -4.06 -28.66
CA GLN A 434 -5.78 -4.22 -29.80
C GLN A 434 -4.88 -5.46 -29.63
N ILE A 435 -4.25 -5.61 -28.46
CA ILE A 435 -3.41 -6.78 -28.14
C ILE A 435 -4.26 -8.06 -28.22
N ALA A 436 -5.45 -8.05 -27.62
CA ALA A 436 -6.37 -9.18 -27.67
C ALA A 436 -6.71 -9.57 -29.11
N THR A 437 -7.16 -8.61 -29.93
CA THR A 437 -7.51 -8.84 -31.34
C THR A 437 -6.37 -9.51 -32.11
N ARG A 438 -5.13 -9.00 -31.94
CA ARG A 438 -3.94 -9.58 -32.58
C ARG A 438 -3.66 -10.99 -32.08
N ALA A 439 -3.73 -11.18 -30.76
CA ALA A 439 -3.45 -12.44 -30.10
C ALA A 439 -4.44 -13.54 -30.47
N PHE A 440 -5.74 -13.24 -30.56
CA PHE A 440 -6.75 -14.19 -31.02
C PHE A 440 -6.49 -14.68 -32.45
N ALA A 441 -6.12 -13.77 -33.36
CA ALA A 441 -5.77 -14.12 -34.73
C ALA A 441 -4.52 -15.00 -34.81
N ASP A 442 -3.48 -14.66 -34.05
CA ASP A 442 -2.22 -15.43 -34.01
C ASP A 442 -2.43 -16.81 -33.36
N MET A 443 -3.23 -16.89 -32.28
CA MET A 443 -3.60 -18.15 -31.64
C MET A 443 -4.30 -19.12 -32.59
N ALA A 444 -5.19 -18.63 -33.46
CA ALA A 444 -5.81 -19.47 -34.49
C ALA A 444 -4.78 -20.08 -35.44
N ALA A 445 -3.66 -19.40 -35.71
CA ALA A 445 -2.55 -19.95 -36.49
C ALA A 445 -1.72 -20.95 -35.69
N PHE A 446 -1.41 -20.65 -34.43
CA PHE A 446 -0.68 -21.56 -33.54
C PHE A 446 -1.45 -22.87 -33.36
N MET A 447 -2.75 -22.81 -33.13
CA MET A 447 -3.61 -23.97 -32.90
C MET A 447 -3.75 -24.92 -34.08
N ARG A 448 -3.46 -24.46 -35.32
CA ARG A 448 -3.41 -25.37 -36.49
C ARG A 448 -2.22 -26.32 -36.42
N LEU A 449 -1.11 -25.86 -35.84
CA LEU A 449 0.08 -26.67 -35.59
C LEU A 449 -0.03 -27.37 -34.24
N GLU A 450 -0.62 -26.70 -33.25
CA GLU A 450 -0.73 -27.15 -31.86
C GLU A 450 -2.15 -27.08 -31.31
N PRO A 451 -3.02 -28.07 -31.63
CA PRO A 451 -4.44 -28.02 -31.27
C PRO A 451 -4.74 -27.98 -29.76
N GLN A 452 -3.77 -28.32 -28.92
CA GLN A 452 -3.87 -28.29 -27.45
C GLN A 452 -3.50 -26.92 -26.85
N ALA A 453 -2.75 -26.09 -27.57
CA ALA A 453 -2.31 -24.77 -27.12
C ALA A 453 -3.45 -23.74 -27.27
N ARG A 454 -4.49 -23.89 -26.47
CA ARG A 454 -5.75 -23.11 -26.57
C ARG A 454 -5.81 -21.93 -25.63
N ALA A 455 -5.03 -21.95 -24.54
CA ALA A 455 -5.09 -20.89 -23.55
C ALA A 455 -4.37 -19.63 -24.06
N LEU A 456 -5.06 -18.50 -24.06
CA LEU A 456 -4.50 -17.19 -24.33
C LEU A 456 -4.55 -16.39 -23.04
N HIS A 457 -3.39 -16.06 -22.49
CA HIS A 457 -3.26 -15.26 -21.29
C HIS A 457 -3.03 -13.79 -21.66
N LEU A 458 -3.82 -12.89 -21.10
CA LEU A 458 -3.80 -11.46 -21.36
C LEU A 458 -3.81 -10.69 -20.03
N ASN A 459 -2.80 -9.84 -19.83
CA ASN A 459 -2.72 -8.95 -18.69
C ASN A 459 -3.78 -7.83 -18.77
N VAL A 460 -4.48 -7.60 -17.66
CA VAL A 460 -5.51 -6.57 -17.50
C VAL A 460 -5.29 -5.84 -16.18
N GLU A 461 -5.51 -4.53 -16.17
CA GLU A 461 -5.38 -3.72 -14.97
C GLU A 461 -6.70 -3.67 -14.19
N GLY A 462 -6.64 -3.69 -12.85
CA GLY A 462 -7.82 -3.72 -11.97
C GLY A 462 -8.96 -2.78 -12.38
N PRO A 463 -8.72 -1.47 -12.64
CA PRO A 463 -9.79 -0.54 -13.04
C PRO A 463 -10.51 -0.89 -14.34
N GLN A 464 -9.89 -1.66 -15.23
CA GLN A 464 -10.48 -2.03 -16.52
C GLN A 464 -11.66 -3.01 -16.34
N ILE A 465 -11.81 -3.64 -15.17
CA ILE A 465 -12.94 -4.54 -14.87
C ILE A 465 -14.31 -3.85 -15.02
N HIS A 466 -14.36 -2.52 -14.87
CA HIS A 466 -15.59 -1.74 -15.01
C HIS A 466 -15.80 -1.20 -16.43
N VAL A 467 -14.86 -1.41 -17.36
CA VAL A 467 -14.91 -0.86 -18.71
C VAL A 467 -15.74 -1.77 -19.62
N GLN A 468 -17.04 -1.47 -19.72
CA GLN A 468 -17.98 -2.26 -20.52
C GLN A 468 -17.55 -2.44 -21.98
N SER A 469 -17.06 -1.39 -22.63
CA SER A 469 -16.64 -1.43 -24.04
C SER A 469 -15.50 -2.40 -24.31
N LEU A 470 -14.57 -2.55 -23.35
CA LEU A 470 -13.48 -3.52 -23.45
C LEU A 470 -14.04 -4.95 -23.42
N PHE A 471 -14.90 -5.26 -22.45
CA PHE A 471 -15.48 -6.60 -22.33
C PHE A 471 -16.44 -6.94 -23.47
N ASP A 472 -17.16 -5.97 -24.02
CA ASP A 472 -17.96 -6.17 -25.23
C ASP A 472 -17.09 -6.56 -26.44
N GLY A 473 -15.95 -5.90 -26.62
CA GLY A 473 -14.97 -6.29 -27.64
C GLY A 473 -14.37 -7.68 -27.40
N LEU A 474 -14.04 -8.02 -26.15
CA LEU A 474 -13.53 -9.35 -25.80
C LEU A 474 -14.58 -10.45 -26.01
N ARG A 475 -15.87 -10.17 -25.75
CA ARG A 475 -16.98 -11.08 -26.05
C ARG A 475 -17.08 -11.36 -27.54
N GLU A 476 -16.96 -10.32 -28.36
CA GLU A 476 -16.96 -10.47 -29.82
C GLU A 476 -15.81 -11.35 -30.30
N LEU A 477 -14.58 -11.10 -29.84
CA LEU A 477 -13.41 -11.92 -30.17
C LEU A 477 -13.59 -13.39 -29.76
N ARG A 478 -14.13 -13.65 -28.56
CA ARG A 478 -14.43 -15.02 -28.11
C ARG A 478 -15.49 -15.70 -28.97
N ARG A 479 -16.51 -14.97 -29.42
CA ARG A 479 -17.54 -15.49 -30.32
C ARG A 479 -16.98 -15.85 -31.69
N GLU A 480 -16.04 -15.05 -32.21
CA GLU A 480 -15.35 -15.31 -33.48
C GLU A 480 -14.33 -16.45 -33.38
N HIS A 481 -13.71 -16.63 -32.20
CA HIS A 481 -12.68 -17.61 -31.95
C HIS A 481 -13.03 -18.54 -30.76
N PRO A 482 -14.10 -19.35 -30.85
CA PRO A 482 -14.63 -20.12 -29.72
C PRO A 482 -13.69 -21.21 -29.19
N MET A 483 -12.64 -21.55 -29.94
CA MET A 483 -11.65 -22.55 -29.56
C MET A 483 -10.52 -21.98 -28.69
N VAL A 484 -10.38 -20.65 -28.62
CA VAL A 484 -9.37 -19.96 -27.80
C VAL A 484 -9.95 -19.72 -26.41
N ALA A 485 -9.29 -20.24 -25.39
CA ALA A 485 -9.66 -20.04 -23.99
C ALA A 485 -8.95 -18.80 -23.45
N LEU A 486 -9.67 -17.66 -23.43
CA LEU A 486 -9.14 -16.40 -22.92
C LEU A 486 -9.05 -16.42 -21.38
N ARG A 487 -7.84 -16.16 -20.88
CA ARG A 487 -7.50 -16.01 -19.47
C ARG A 487 -7.05 -14.58 -19.23
N LEU A 488 -7.75 -13.88 -18.35
CA LEU A 488 -7.43 -12.51 -17.96
C LEU A 488 -6.63 -12.54 -16.66
N GLU A 489 -5.43 -11.97 -16.71
CA GLU A 489 -4.48 -11.93 -15.60
C GLU A 489 -4.55 -10.58 -14.91
N PHE A 490 -4.73 -10.63 -13.58
CA PHE A 490 -4.70 -9.46 -12.72
C PHE A 490 -3.58 -9.61 -11.69
N THR A 491 -2.80 -8.56 -11.47
CA THR A 491 -1.77 -8.54 -10.42
C THR A 491 -2.38 -8.50 -9.02
N GLU A 492 -1.62 -8.91 -8.00
CA GLU A 492 -2.02 -8.78 -6.60
C GLU A 492 -2.30 -7.30 -6.19
N ALA A 493 -1.62 -6.33 -6.80
CA ALA A 493 -1.90 -4.91 -6.58
C ALA A 493 -3.31 -4.49 -7.07
N SER A 494 -3.85 -5.18 -8.09
CA SER A 494 -5.18 -4.90 -8.65
C SER A 494 -6.32 -5.20 -7.66
N LEU A 495 -6.06 -6.00 -6.62
CA LEU A 495 -7.05 -6.39 -5.62
C LEU A 495 -7.67 -5.22 -4.86
N THR A 496 -6.92 -4.13 -4.70
CA THR A 496 -7.40 -2.90 -4.06
C THR A 496 -8.53 -2.22 -4.84
N HIS A 497 -8.71 -2.57 -6.11
CA HIS A 497 -9.75 -2.05 -6.99
C HIS A 497 -10.99 -2.97 -7.07
N PHE A 498 -10.98 -4.13 -6.41
CA PHE A 498 -12.10 -5.08 -6.45
C PHE A 498 -13.08 -4.85 -5.32
N ASP A 499 -13.99 -3.91 -5.53
CA ASP A 499 -15.19 -3.74 -4.70
C ASP A 499 -16.25 -4.82 -4.98
N ASP A 500 -17.36 -4.79 -4.24
CA ASP A 500 -18.44 -5.77 -4.39
C ASP A 500 -19.07 -5.75 -5.80
N GLU A 501 -19.05 -4.59 -6.49
CA GLU A 501 -19.55 -4.45 -7.85
C GLU A 501 -18.63 -5.14 -8.86
N ALA A 502 -17.31 -4.91 -8.76
CA ALA A 502 -16.29 -5.58 -9.57
C ALA A 502 -16.37 -7.10 -9.39
N LEU A 503 -16.47 -7.59 -8.14
CA LEU A 503 -16.58 -9.02 -7.85
C LEU A 503 -17.85 -9.64 -8.45
N ASN A 504 -18.97 -8.91 -8.41
CA ASN A 504 -20.20 -9.37 -9.04
C ASN A 504 -20.06 -9.40 -10.57
N HIS A 505 -19.43 -8.40 -11.18
CA HIS A 505 -19.18 -8.38 -12.61
C HIS A 505 -18.25 -9.52 -13.05
N MET A 506 -17.17 -9.78 -12.32
CA MET A 506 -16.30 -10.92 -12.58
C MET A 506 -17.05 -12.26 -12.49
N LYS A 507 -17.99 -12.43 -11.55
CA LYS A 507 -18.81 -13.64 -11.49
C LYS A 507 -19.67 -13.82 -12.74
N VAL A 508 -20.34 -12.75 -13.19
CA VAL A 508 -21.12 -12.77 -14.44
C VAL A 508 -20.24 -13.15 -15.63
N LEU A 509 -19.06 -12.53 -15.75
CA LEU A 509 -18.10 -12.86 -16.81
C LEU A 509 -17.60 -14.31 -16.72
N THR A 510 -17.45 -14.85 -15.51
CA THR A 510 -17.09 -16.25 -15.30
C THR A 510 -18.19 -17.19 -15.80
N GLU A 511 -19.47 -16.86 -15.57
CA GLU A 511 -20.62 -17.61 -16.12
C GLU A 511 -20.69 -17.54 -17.65
N GLU A 512 -20.21 -16.45 -18.26
CA GLU A 512 -20.03 -16.31 -19.70
C GLU A 512 -18.79 -17.06 -20.23
N GLY A 513 -18.00 -17.69 -19.35
CA GLY A 513 -16.82 -18.48 -19.69
C GLY A 513 -15.52 -17.69 -19.83
N PHE A 514 -15.44 -16.47 -19.30
CA PHE A 514 -14.15 -15.82 -19.05
C PHE A 514 -13.45 -16.53 -17.90
N VAL A 515 -12.13 -16.64 -18.00
CA VAL A 515 -11.30 -17.28 -16.98
C VAL A 515 -10.41 -16.21 -16.37
N PHE A 516 -10.42 -16.08 -15.06
CA PHE A 516 -9.56 -15.13 -14.34
C PHE A 516 -8.39 -15.84 -13.67
N ALA A 517 -7.23 -15.20 -13.71
CA ALA A 517 -6.01 -15.64 -13.08
C ALA A 517 -5.41 -14.51 -12.23
N LEU A 518 -4.80 -14.88 -11.11
CA LEU A 518 -4.02 -13.96 -10.27
C LEU A 518 -2.55 -14.08 -10.65
N ASP A 519 -1.92 -12.95 -10.95
CA ASP A 519 -0.51 -12.84 -11.36
C ASP A 519 0.40 -12.29 -10.26
N ASP A 520 1.70 -12.55 -10.36
CA ASP A 520 2.75 -12.14 -9.43
C ASP A 520 2.47 -12.54 -7.95
N TYR A 521 1.80 -13.67 -7.71
CA TYR A 521 1.39 -14.05 -6.36
C TYR A 521 2.59 -14.33 -5.46
N GLY A 522 2.69 -13.55 -4.37
CA GLY A 522 3.75 -13.64 -3.38
C GLY A 522 4.95 -12.72 -3.59
N GLN A 523 4.89 -11.80 -4.57
CA GLN A 523 5.89 -10.75 -4.74
C GLN A 523 5.92 -9.74 -3.58
N ASP A 524 4.75 -9.39 -3.02
CA ASP A 524 4.60 -8.42 -1.92
C ASP A 524 4.15 -9.11 -0.61
N GLN A 525 2.84 -9.15 -0.34
CA GLN A 525 2.24 -9.82 0.81
C GLN A 525 1.18 -10.79 0.32
N ALA A 526 1.56 -12.06 0.09
CA ALA A 526 0.64 -13.11 -0.34
C ALA A 526 -0.62 -13.17 0.54
N ASP A 527 -1.72 -12.55 0.07
CA ASP A 527 -2.98 -12.53 0.82
C ASP A 527 -3.80 -13.79 0.51
N ALA A 528 -3.65 -14.82 1.34
CA ALA A 528 -4.43 -16.04 1.22
C ALA A 528 -5.95 -15.80 1.34
N ALA A 529 -6.39 -14.73 2.02
CA ALA A 529 -7.81 -14.40 2.12
C ALA A 529 -8.37 -13.86 0.78
N ALA A 530 -7.53 -13.27 -0.07
CA ALA A 530 -7.92 -12.85 -1.40
C ALA A 530 -8.36 -14.05 -2.26
N LEU A 531 -7.64 -15.17 -2.21
CA LEU A 531 -7.96 -16.40 -2.94
C LEU A 531 -9.33 -16.99 -2.59
N LEU A 532 -9.86 -16.70 -1.39
CA LEU A 532 -11.20 -17.16 -0.98
C LEU A 532 -12.35 -16.32 -1.54
N ARG A 533 -12.08 -15.06 -1.88
CA ARG A 533 -13.11 -14.10 -2.29
C ARG A 533 -13.19 -13.93 -3.81
N LEU A 534 -12.07 -14.10 -4.50
CA LEU A 534 -11.97 -13.82 -5.93
C LEU A 534 -12.49 -15.00 -6.76
N PRO A 535 -13.24 -14.75 -7.85
CA PRO A 535 -13.64 -15.78 -8.80
C PRO A 535 -12.48 -16.11 -9.77
N VAL A 536 -11.29 -16.38 -9.23
CA VAL A 536 -10.12 -16.82 -10.01
C VAL A 536 -10.04 -18.34 -10.03
N SER A 537 -9.48 -18.88 -11.10
CA SER A 537 -9.32 -20.32 -11.30
C SER A 537 -7.87 -20.74 -11.52
N SER A 538 -6.96 -19.77 -11.61
CA SER A 538 -5.54 -19.97 -11.83
C SER A 538 -4.74 -18.95 -11.02
N VAL A 539 -3.58 -19.35 -10.51
CA VAL A 539 -2.66 -18.49 -9.79
C VAL A 539 -1.25 -18.69 -10.34
N LYS A 540 -0.60 -17.60 -10.74
CA LYS A 540 0.79 -17.56 -11.18
C LYS A 540 1.67 -17.17 -9.99
N ILE A 541 2.54 -18.10 -9.60
CA ILE A 541 3.46 -17.96 -8.48
C ILE A 541 4.72 -17.27 -9.00
N ASP A 542 5.08 -16.14 -8.39
CA ASP A 542 6.22 -15.32 -8.83
C ASP A 542 7.53 -16.11 -8.81
N LYS A 543 8.41 -15.80 -9.77
CA LYS A 543 9.72 -16.43 -9.94
C LYS A 543 10.66 -16.33 -8.73
N ILE A 544 10.42 -15.41 -7.79
CA ILE A 544 11.23 -15.24 -6.57
C ILE A 544 11.33 -16.54 -5.77
N PHE A 545 10.28 -17.38 -5.81
CA PHE A 545 10.26 -18.67 -5.13
C PHE A 545 11.04 -19.79 -5.87
N LEU A 546 11.50 -19.52 -7.09
CA LEU A 546 12.41 -20.37 -7.87
C LEU A 546 13.79 -19.74 -8.08
N ALA A 547 14.05 -18.53 -7.55
CA ALA A 547 15.32 -17.83 -7.75
C ALA A 547 16.53 -18.57 -7.16
N ASP A 548 16.31 -19.42 -6.15
CA ASP A 548 17.31 -20.33 -5.60
C ASP A 548 16.68 -21.69 -5.32
N GLU A 549 16.84 -22.61 -6.28
CA GLU A 549 16.29 -23.96 -6.25
C GLU A 549 16.95 -24.85 -5.18
N THR A 550 18.17 -24.50 -4.73
CA THR A 550 18.89 -25.24 -3.68
C THR A 550 18.43 -24.85 -2.28
N ASN A 551 17.78 -23.70 -2.15
CA ASN A 551 17.28 -23.19 -0.89
C ASN A 551 16.04 -23.98 -0.43
N THR A 552 16.22 -24.75 0.65
CA THR A 552 15.13 -25.55 1.23
C THR A 552 13.93 -24.71 1.63
N ARG A 553 14.11 -23.44 2.04
CA ARG A 553 12.99 -22.56 2.42
C ARG A 553 12.15 -22.17 1.20
N HIS A 554 12.78 -21.80 0.09
CA HIS A 554 12.07 -21.48 -1.16
C HIS A 554 11.23 -22.67 -1.63
N ARG A 555 11.82 -23.87 -1.63
CA ARG A 555 11.10 -25.11 -1.98
C ARG A 555 9.92 -25.41 -1.05
N ILE A 556 10.06 -25.19 0.26
CA ILE A 556 8.96 -25.38 1.23
C ILE A 556 7.83 -24.38 0.96
N ILE A 557 8.15 -23.09 0.74
CA ILE A 557 7.15 -22.05 0.48
C ILE A 557 6.42 -22.32 -0.83
N LEU A 558 7.17 -22.60 -1.91
CA LEU A 558 6.61 -22.95 -3.21
C LEU A 558 5.69 -24.17 -3.13
N GLY A 559 6.09 -25.22 -2.41
CA GLY A 559 5.26 -26.39 -2.16
C GLY A 559 4.00 -26.07 -1.34
N SER A 560 4.10 -25.16 -0.38
CA SER A 560 2.97 -24.71 0.43
C SER A 560 1.95 -23.94 -0.40
N PHE A 561 2.40 -23.05 -1.29
CA PHE A 561 1.52 -22.36 -2.23
C PHE A 561 0.88 -23.31 -3.22
N SER A 562 1.65 -24.22 -3.83
CA SER A 562 1.10 -25.24 -4.72
C SER A 562 -0.02 -26.03 -4.04
N HIS A 563 0.22 -26.49 -2.80
CA HIS A 563 -0.78 -27.23 -2.03
C HIS A 563 -2.03 -26.39 -1.73
N LEU A 564 -1.86 -25.14 -1.28
CA LEU A 564 -2.97 -24.23 -1.01
C LEU A 564 -3.83 -23.98 -2.25
N ILE A 565 -3.20 -23.61 -3.37
CA ILE A 565 -3.86 -23.27 -4.64
C ILE A 565 -4.64 -24.49 -5.15
N THR A 566 -4.01 -25.67 -5.13
CA THR A 566 -4.67 -26.91 -5.60
C THR A 566 -5.77 -27.37 -4.65
N ALA A 567 -5.63 -27.18 -3.33
CA ALA A 567 -6.67 -27.48 -2.35
C ALA A 567 -7.92 -26.61 -2.56
N LEU A 568 -7.74 -25.38 -3.03
CA LEU A 568 -8.80 -24.46 -3.44
C LEU A 568 -9.34 -24.75 -4.86
N ARG A 569 -8.89 -25.84 -5.50
CA ARG A 569 -9.27 -26.28 -6.86
C ARG A 569 -8.90 -25.26 -7.95
N MET A 570 -7.84 -24.51 -7.73
CA MET A 570 -7.26 -23.61 -8.73
C MET A 570 -6.03 -24.24 -9.37
N GLU A 571 -5.72 -23.83 -10.59
CA GLU A 571 -4.52 -24.20 -11.31
C GLU A 571 -3.32 -23.39 -10.82
N ALA A 572 -2.21 -24.05 -10.51
CA ALA A 572 -0.95 -23.40 -10.17
C ALA A 572 -0.04 -23.34 -11.40
N VAL A 573 0.38 -22.13 -11.75
CA VAL A 573 1.42 -21.86 -12.74
C VAL A 573 2.62 -21.30 -11.99
N VAL A 574 3.82 -21.82 -12.22
CA VAL A 574 5.04 -21.20 -11.67
C VAL A 574 5.79 -20.44 -12.75
N GLU A 575 6.23 -19.23 -12.43
CA GLU A 575 6.96 -18.37 -13.36
C GLU A 575 8.47 -18.47 -13.20
N GLY A 576 9.20 -18.00 -14.23
CA GLY A 576 10.65 -17.88 -14.20
C GLY A 576 11.42 -19.19 -14.15
N VAL A 577 10.86 -20.28 -14.68
CA VAL A 577 11.61 -21.53 -14.82
C VAL A 577 12.66 -21.39 -15.92
N GLU A 578 13.91 -21.21 -15.52
CA GLU A 578 15.04 -21.03 -16.44
C GLU A 578 15.95 -22.26 -16.55
N THR A 579 15.92 -23.16 -15.56
CA THR A 579 16.80 -24.34 -15.51
C THR A 579 16.02 -25.65 -15.47
N ARG A 580 16.68 -26.74 -15.86
CA ARG A 580 16.13 -28.10 -15.75
C ARG A 580 15.84 -28.49 -14.30
N SER A 581 16.69 -28.07 -13.38
CA SER A 581 16.50 -28.33 -11.95
C SER A 581 15.26 -27.60 -11.41
N GLY A 582 14.96 -26.41 -11.91
CA GLY A 582 13.74 -25.66 -11.59
C GLY A 582 12.48 -26.35 -12.13
N HIS A 583 12.55 -26.87 -13.36
CA HIS A 583 11.50 -27.72 -13.94
C HIS A 583 11.24 -28.96 -13.06
N ASP A 584 12.29 -29.71 -12.73
CA ASP A 584 12.15 -30.94 -11.94
C ASP A 584 11.62 -30.62 -10.53
N THR A 585 12.09 -29.53 -9.91
CA THR A 585 11.60 -29.05 -8.60
C THR A 585 10.11 -28.70 -8.65
N ALA A 586 9.68 -27.91 -9.62
CA ALA A 586 8.27 -27.52 -9.78
C ALA A 586 7.37 -28.74 -10.01
N ARG A 587 7.80 -29.66 -10.89
CA ARG A 587 7.08 -30.91 -11.17
C ARG A 587 6.98 -31.79 -9.93
N ASP A 588 8.06 -31.96 -9.18
CA ASP A 588 8.11 -32.80 -7.97
C ASP A 588 7.26 -32.23 -6.84
N LEU A 589 7.05 -30.91 -6.80
CA LEU A 589 6.13 -30.25 -5.88
C LEU A 589 4.66 -30.35 -6.31
N GLY A 590 4.37 -30.96 -7.45
CA GLY A 590 3.01 -31.16 -7.95
C GLY A 590 2.41 -29.93 -8.63
N ILE A 591 3.23 -28.96 -9.05
CA ILE A 591 2.76 -27.80 -9.82
C ILE A 591 2.33 -28.28 -11.21
N GLY A 592 1.15 -27.83 -11.67
CA GLY A 592 0.57 -28.29 -12.92
C GLY A 592 1.22 -27.65 -14.15
N PHE A 593 1.45 -26.34 -14.09
CA PHE A 593 1.92 -25.56 -15.24
C PHE A 593 3.15 -24.73 -14.90
N ALA A 594 3.93 -24.40 -15.92
CA ALA A 594 5.08 -23.52 -15.77
C ALA A 594 5.29 -22.60 -16.96
N GLN A 595 5.96 -21.50 -16.69
CA GLN A 595 6.40 -20.51 -17.65
C GLN A 595 7.83 -20.08 -17.33
N GLY A 596 8.64 -19.83 -18.36
CA GLY A 596 10.02 -19.41 -18.17
C GLY A 596 10.88 -19.63 -19.40
N TYR A 597 12.13 -19.15 -19.35
CA TYR A 597 13.03 -19.17 -20.51
C TYR A 597 13.50 -20.57 -20.90
N LEU A 598 13.41 -21.55 -19.99
CA LEU A 598 13.60 -22.95 -20.35
C LEU A 598 12.62 -23.38 -21.44
N TYR A 599 11.37 -22.88 -21.38
CA TYR A 599 10.31 -23.27 -22.32
C TYR A 599 10.27 -22.42 -23.59
N GLY A 600 10.85 -21.23 -23.53
CA GLY A 600 10.90 -20.27 -24.62
C GLY A 600 10.88 -18.84 -24.09
N ARG A 601 11.69 -17.99 -24.70
CA ARG A 601 11.62 -16.55 -24.50
C ARG A 601 10.38 -15.99 -25.22
N PRO A 602 9.85 -14.84 -24.77
CA PRO A 602 8.84 -14.11 -25.54
C PRO A 602 9.30 -13.89 -26.98
N ALA A 603 8.54 -14.38 -27.96
CA ALA A 603 8.91 -14.36 -29.37
C ALA A 603 7.78 -13.80 -30.24
N THR A 604 8.09 -13.31 -31.44
CA THR A 604 7.05 -12.81 -32.36
C THR A 604 6.13 -13.95 -32.84
N ALA A 605 4.99 -13.63 -33.43
CA ALA A 605 4.11 -14.64 -34.02
C ALA A 605 4.81 -15.50 -35.08
N GLY A 606 5.64 -14.88 -35.92
CA GLY A 606 6.42 -15.56 -36.95
C GLY A 606 7.44 -16.54 -36.35
N ASP A 607 8.21 -16.07 -35.36
CA ASP A 607 9.20 -16.91 -34.67
C ASP A 607 8.53 -18.06 -33.91
N THR A 608 7.36 -17.80 -33.31
CA THR A 608 6.56 -18.82 -32.61
C THR A 608 6.09 -19.90 -33.59
N LEU A 609 5.55 -19.52 -34.75
CA LEU A 609 5.14 -20.46 -35.80
C LEU A 609 6.32 -21.27 -36.36
N ALA A 610 7.46 -20.62 -36.57
CA ALA A 610 8.68 -21.28 -37.04
C ALA A 610 9.14 -22.34 -36.03
N ARG A 611 9.15 -22.00 -34.74
CA ARG A 611 9.48 -22.93 -33.66
C ARG A 611 8.50 -24.10 -33.58
N LEU A 612 7.19 -23.83 -33.64
CA LEU A 612 6.17 -24.88 -33.62
C LEU A 612 6.30 -25.83 -34.81
N SER A 613 6.64 -25.30 -35.99
CA SER A 613 6.83 -26.12 -37.20
C SER A 613 8.09 -26.99 -37.11
N ALA A 614 9.14 -26.53 -36.42
CA ALA A 614 10.40 -27.25 -36.29
C ALA A 614 10.38 -28.33 -35.19
N SER A 615 9.79 -28.02 -34.03
CA SER A 615 9.94 -28.82 -32.80
C SER A 615 8.62 -29.38 -32.25
N GLY A 616 7.48 -28.93 -32.77
CA GLY A 616 6.15 -29.29 -32.26
C GLY A 616 5.95 -28.93 -30.78
N LEU A 617 5.17 -29.76 -30.06
CA LEU A 617 4.86 -29.63 -28.62
C LEU A 617 6.09 -29.65 -27.71
N ARG A 618 7.24 -30.14 -28.20
CA ARG A 618 8.41 -30.39 -27.37
C ARG A 618 9.19 -29.10 -27.18
N VAL A 619 9.25 -28.70 -25.93
CA VAL A 619 10.27 -27.77 -25.47
C VAL A 619 11.63 -28.46 -25.61
N GLU A 620 12.61 -27.77 -26.20
CA GLU A 620 14.02 -28.17 -26.10
C GLU A 620 14.38 -28.28 -24.61
N THR A 621 14.47 -29.51 -24.12
CA THR A 621 14.61 -29.83 -22.68
C THR A 621 16.02 -30.18 -22.31
#